data_AF-A0A6I4ZE27-F1
#
_entry.id   AF-A0A6I4ZE27-F1
#
_cell.length_a   1.000
_cell.length_b   1.000
_cell.length_c   1.000
_cell.angle_alpha   90.00
_cell.angle_beta   90.00
_cell.angle_gamma   90.00
#
_symmetry.space_group_name_H-M   'P 1'
#
loop_
_entity.id
_entity.type
_entity.pdbx_description
1 polymer ?
#
loop_
_entity_poly.entity_id
_entity_poly.type
_entity_poly.pdbx_seq_one_letter_code
_entity_poly.pdbx_strand_id
1 'polypeptide(L)'
;MGNVRHNFLSILCGRASTRDRDSEFAAMGESVAGIEAGWNDLQRRISEAIQELPPDDLDRVRDDPQRGKITGRELMVIVASHAAEHYGQAQLTRDLVKSRHSG
;
A
#
# COMPACT_ATOMS: atom_id res chain seq x y z
N MET A 1 -2.94 3.55 -5.03
CA MET A 1 -2.30 2.41 -4.32
C MET A 1 -0.75 2.38 -4.45
N GLY A 2 -0.10 3.46 -4.88
CA GLY A 2 1.35 3.44 -5.14
C GLY A 2 2.22 3.28 -3.89
N ASN A 3 1.75 3.74 -2.71
CA ASN A 3 2.44 3.52 -1.43
C ASN A 3 2.65 2.02 -1.13
N VAL A 4 1.57 1.23 -1.13
CA VAL A 4 1.65 -0.22 -0.85
C VAL A 4 2.54 -0.93 -1.87
N ARG A 5 2.39 -0.59 -3.16
CA ARG A 5 3.22 -1.12 -4.25
C ARG A 5 4.70 -0.85 -4.02
N HIS A 6 5.06 0.38 -3.70
CA HIS A 6 6.46 0.78 -3.48
C HIS A 6 7.08 0.04 -2.28
N ASN A 7 6.40 0.02 -1.14
CA ASN A 7 6.96 -0.62 0.07
C ASN A 7 7.13 -2.14 -0.12
N PHE A 8 6.09 -2.84 -0.60
CA PHE A 8 6.18 -4.29 -0.73
C PHE A 8 7.01 -4.74 -1.93
N LEU A 9 6.73 -4.25 -3.13
CA LEU A 9 7.41 -4.76 -4.32
C LEU A 9 8.83 -4.19 -4.43
N SER A 10 9.02 -2.89 -4.24
CA SER A 10 10.33 -2.25 -4.44
C SER A 10 11.26 -2.43 -3.26
N ILE A 11 10.81 -2.06 -2.06
CA ILE A 11 11.71 -2.03 -0.89
C ILE A 11 11.85 -3.44 -0.31
N LEU A 12 10.76 -4.12 0.02
CA LEU A 12 10.83 -5.42 0.69
C LEU A 12 11.32 -6.54 -0.26
N CYS A 13 10.72 -6.65 -1.45
CA CYS A 13 10.99 -7.75 -2.38
C CYS A 13 12.04 -7.44 -3.45
N GLY A 14 12.58 -6.20 -3.49
CA GLY A 14 13.60 -5.81 -4.47
C GLY A 14 13.14 -5.84 -5.94
N ARG A 15 11.84 -5.90 -6.22
CA ARG A 15 11.27 -5.92 -7.57
C ARG A 15 11.18 -4.51 -8.12
N ALA A 16 11.54 -4.32 -9.39
CA ALA A 16 11.43 -3.02 -10.05
C ALA A 16 9.97 -2.51 -9.97
N SER A 17 9.78 -1.36 -9.33
CA SER A 17 8.50 -0.67 -9.25
C SER A 17 8.73 0.82 -9.49
N THR A 18 8.19 1.35 -10.59
CA THR A 18 8.20 2.78 -10.85
C THR A 18 7.10 3.43 -10.02
N ARG A 19 7.48 4.31 -9.09
CA ARG A 19 6.54 5.14 -8.35
C ARG A 19 6.45 6.50 -9.05
N ASP A 20 5.31 6.79 -9.64
CA ASP A 20 5.01 8.10 -10.21
C ASP A 20 4.00 8.78 -9.29
N ARG A 21 4.48 9.78 -8.55
CA ARG A 21 3.69 10.48 -7.55
C ARG A 21 2.59 11.34 -8.18
N ASP A 22 2.82 11.88 -9.36
CA ASP A 22 1.88 12.80 -9.98
C ASP A 22 0.70 12.03 -10.60
N SER A 23 0.97 10.86 -11.18
CA SER A 23 -0.11 9.98 -11.64
C SER A 23 -0.85 9.24 -10.51
N GLU A 24 -0.29 9.18 -9.29
CA GLU A 24 -0.99 8.63 -8.12
C GLU A 24 -2.21 9.46 -7.68
N PHE A 25 -2.22 10.76 -7.98
CA PHE A 25 -3.31 11.69 -7.63
C PHE A 25 -4.15 12.14 -8.83
N ALA A 26 -3.69 11.88 -10.06
CA ALA A 26 -4.59 11.85 -11.20
C ALA A 26 -5.67 10.81 -10.92
N ALA A 27 -6.95 11.16 -11.07
CA ALA A 27 -8.08 10.32 -10.72
C ALA A 27 -8.16 9.06 -11.61
N MET A 28 -7.25 8.11 -11.42
CA MET A 28 -7.30 6.80 -12.06
C MET A 28 -8.15 5.89 -11.19
N GLY A 29 -9.46 5.96 -11.45
CA GLY A 29 -10.49 5.29 -10.67
C GLY A 29 -11.86 5.84 -11.00
N GLU A 30 -12.18 6.00 -12.29
CA GLU A 30 -13.48 6.51 -12.74
C GLU A 30 -14.63 5.52 -12.45
N SER A 31 -14.32 4.30 -11.99
CA SER A 31 -15.29 3.29 -11.59
C SER A 31 -14.81 2.44 -10.42
N VAL A 32 -15.76 1.98 -9.59
CA VAL A 32 -15.53 1.00 -8.52
C VAL A 32 -14.85 -0.25 -9.06
N ALA A 33 -15.30 -0.76 -10.21
CA ALA A 33 -14.76 -1.96 -10.84
C ALA A 33 -13.27 -1.81 -11.22
N GLY A 34 -12.86 -0.64 -11.71
CA GLY A 34 -11.44 -0.38 -12.02
C GLY A 34 -10.56 -0.36 -10.77
N ILE A 35 -11.07 0.18 -9.66
CA ILE A 35 -10.38 0.19 -8.37
C ILE A 35 -10.25 -1.25 -7.83
N GLU A 36 -11.32 -2.04 -7.87
CA GLU A 36 -11.30 -3.44 -7.42
C GLU A 36 -10.33 -4.30 -8.24
N ALA A 37 -10.34 -4.16 -9.57
CA ALA A 37 -9.42 -4.88 -10.45
C ALA A 37 -7.96 -4.53 -10.14
N GLY A 38 -7.65 -3.24 -9.96
CA GLY A 38 -6.31 -2.78 -9.59
C GLY A 38 -5.86 -3.28 -8.21
N TRP A 39 -6.79 -3.34 -7.25
CA TRP A 39 -6.54 -3.90 -5.92
C TRP A 39 -6.22 -5.39 -5.97
N ASN A 40 -7.04 -6.16 -6.68
CA ASN A 40 -6.88 -7.61 -6.80
C ASN A 40 -5.56 -7.98 -7.49
N ASP A 41 -5.16 -7.27 -8.54
CA ASP A 41 -3.85 -7.48 -9.17
C ASP A 41 -2.71 -7.19 -8.20
N LEU A 42 -2.77 -6.06 -7.48
CA LEU A 42 -1.73 -5.69 -6.52
C LEU A 42 -1.62 -6.70 -5.39
N GLN A 43 -2.75 -7.15 -4.83
CA GLN A 43 -2.79 -8.15 -3.78
C GLN A 43 -2.15 -9.46 -4.24
N ARG A 44 -2.50 -9.96 -5.43
CA ARG A 44 -1.91 -11.17 -6.00
C ARG A 44 -0.39 -11.05 -6.11
N ARG A 45 0.11 -9.95 -6.68
CA ARG A 45 1.55 -9.72 -6.88
C ARG A 45 2.33 -9.61 -5.58
N ILE A 46 1.73 -9.02 -4.55
CA ILE A 46 2.33 -8.92 -3.21
C ILE A 46 2.38 -10.30 -2.56
N SER A 47 1.29 -11.07 -2.62
CA SER A 47 1.25 -12.43 -2.07
C SER A 47 2.30 -13.34 -2.70
N GLU A 48 2.42 -13.33 -4.03
CA GLU A 48 3.45 -14.06 -4.77
C GLU A 48 4.86 -13.66 -4.31
N ALA A 49 5.13 -12.35 -4.20
CA ALA A 49 6.44 -11.86 -3.80
C ALA A 49 6.80 -12.16 -2.33
N ILE A 50 5.82 -12.14 -1.42
CA ILE A 50 6.02 -12.50 0.00
C ILE A 50 6.29 -14.00 0.15
N GLN A 51 5.66 -14.85 -0.65
CA GLN A 51 5.91 -16.29 -0.59
C GLN A 51 7.33 -16.68 -1.00
N GLU A 52 7.97 -15.87 -1.83
CA GLU A 52 9.37 -16.06 -2.27
C GLU A 52 10.40 -15.47 -1.27
N LEU A 53 9.96 -14.73 -0.26
CA LEU A 53 10.85 -14.08 0.71
C LEU A 53 11.41 -15.09 1.73
N PRO A 54 12.74 -15.18 1.88
CA PRO A 54 13.34 -15.98 2.94
C PRO A 54 12.91 -15.47 4.33
N PRO A 55 12.71 -16.36 5.33
CA PRO A 55 12.30 -15.94 6.67
C PRO A 55 13.20 -14.89 7.32
N ASP A 56 14.51 -15.02 7.13
CA ASP A 56 15.52 -14.13 7.71
C ASP A 56 15.55 -12.74 7.03
N ASP A 57 14.90 -12.61 5.87
CA ASP A 57 14.92 -11.37 5.11
C ASP A 57 14.04 -10.29 5.78
N LEU A 58 13.14 -10.67 6.70
CA LEU A 58 12.39 -9.70 7.51
C LEU A 58 13.28 -8.87 8.44
N ASP A 59 14.36 -9.45 8.96
CA ASP A 59 15.27 -8.78 9.90
C ASP A 59 16.47 -8.14 9.18
N ARG A 60 16.61 -8.38 7.87
CA ARG A 60 17.61 -7.74 7.03
C ARG A 60 17.37 -6.23 6.92
N VAL A 61 18.41 -5.44 7.20
CA VAL A 61 18.41 -3.99 7.01
C VAL A 61 18.53 -3.65 5.52
N ARG A 62 17.68 -2.73 5.06
CA ARG A 62 17.61 -2.21 3.70
C ARG A 62 17.69 -0.68 3.71
N ASP A 63 18.11 -0.11 2.59
CA ASP A 63 18.05 1.33 2.35
C ASP A 63 16.68 1.72 1.78
N ASP A 64 15.96 2.56 2.51
CA ASP A 64 14.73 3.21 2.08
C ASP A 64 15.05 4.70 1.77
N PRO A 65 14.77 5.18 0.54
CA PRO A 65 15.08 6.56 0.14
C PRO A 65 14.46 7.66 1.01
N GLN A 66 13.38 7.37 1.73
CA GLN A 66 12.65 8.33 2.55
C GLN A 66 12.95 8.18 4.05
N ARG A 67 13.27 6.95 4.49
CA ARG A 67 13.37 6.58 5.90
C ARG A 67 14.80 6.21 6.34
N GLY A 68 15.73 6.11 5.40
CA GLY A 68 17.08 5.63 5.68
C GLY A 68 17.11 4.12 5.89
N LYS A 69 17.81 3.65 6.91
CA LYS A 69 17.93 2.21 7.19
C LYS A 69 16.67 1.66 7.84
N ILE A 70 16.11 0.60 7.29
CA ILE A 70 14.90 -0.04 7.81
C ILE A 70 14.92 -1.56 7.59
N THR A 71 14.39 -2.33 8.53
CA THR A 71 14.16 -3.77 8.38
C THR A 71 12.86 -4.07 7.65
N GLY A 72 12.73 -5.28 7.08
CA GLY A 72 11.48 -5.72 6.47
C GLY A 72 10.32 -5.76 7.47
N ARG A 73 10.61 -6.15 8.71
CA ARG A 73 9.65 -6.16 9.82
C ARG A 73 9.12 -4.77 10.15
N GLU A 74 10.01 -3.79 10.34
CA GLU A 74 9.61 -2.40 10.60
C GLU A 74 8.76 -1.84 9.45
N LEU A 75 9.18 -2.10 8.21
CA LEU A 75 8.45 -1.68 7.02
C LEU A 75 7.02 -2.24 6.99
N MET A 76 6.85 -3.54 7.30
CA MET A 76 5.52 -4.16 7.35
C MET A 76 4.63 -3.53 8.43
N VAL A 77 5.17 -3.25 9.61
CA VAL A 77 4.43 -2.57 10.69
C VAL A 77 3.96 -1.19 10.23
N ILE A 78 4.87 -0.39 9.64
CA ILE A 78 4.54 0.96 9.14
C ILE A 78 3.43 0.91 8.10
N VAL A 79 3.50 0.00 7.12
CA VAL A 79 2.49 -0.10 6.07
C VAL A 79 1.14 -0.55 6.63
N ALA A 80 1.14 -1.50 7.56
CA ALA A 80 -0.09 -1.95 8.22
C ALA A 80 -0.74 -0.83 9.04
N SER A 81 0.05 -0.07 9.82
CA SER A 81 -0.43 1.08 10.58
C SER A 81 -1.02 2.16 9.67
N HIS A 82 -0.34 2.49 8.57
CA HIS A 82 -0.81 3.49 7.62
C HIS A 82 -2.11 3.06 6.90
N ALA A 83 -2.25 1.78 6.56
CA ALA A 83 -3.49 1.25 6.01
C ALA A 83 -4.66 1.34 7.00
N ALA A 84 -4.42 1.04 8.28
CA ALA A 84 -5.43 1.15 9.33
C ALA A 84 -5.89 2.60 9.54
N GLU A 85 -4.97 3.57 9.48
CA GLU A 85 -5.29 5.00 9.56
C GLU A 85 -6.22 5.43 8.43
N HIS A 86 -5.87 5.09 7.18
CA HIS A 86 -6.72 5.39 6.02
C HIS A 86 -8.06 4.68 6.07
N TYR A 87 -8.12 3.46 6.57
CA TYR A 87 -9.39 2.77 6.77
C TYR A 87 -10.30 3.53 7.74
N GLY A 88 -9.76 4.02 8.87
CA GLY A 88 -10.50 4.87 9.79
C GLY A 88 -11.01 6.15 9.13
N GLN A 89 -10.15 6.83 8.36
CA GLN A 89 -10.54 8.03 7.60
C GLN A 89 -11.67 7.75 6.58
N ALA A 90 -11.61 6.60 5.90
CA ALA A 90 -12.65 6.19 4.95
C ALA A 90 -13.98 5.88 5.64
N GLN A 91 -13.95 5.24 6.81
CA GLN A 91 -15.15 5.00 7.62
C GLN A 91 -15.80 6.31 8.07
N LEU A 92 -15.01 7.24 8.60
CA LEU A 92 -15.49 8.57 9.01
C LEU A 92 -16.11 9.33 7.83
N THR A 93 -15.45 9.30 6.67
CA THR A 93 -15.95 9.94 5.44
C THR A 93 -17.31 9.35 5.04
N ARG A 94 -17.44 8.02 5.05
CA ARG A 94 -18.70 7.33 4.75
C ARG A 94 -19.81 7.73 5.72
N ASP A 95 -19.50 7.80 7.02
CA ASP A 95 -20.50 8.10 8.04
C ASP A 95 -20.97 9.57 7.93
N LEU A 96 -20.07 10.51 7.63
CA LEU A 96 -20.42 11.91 7.30
C LEU A 96 -21.29 12.03 6.05
N VAL A 97 -20.99 11.24 5.01
CA VAL A 97 -21.83 11.21 3.80
C VAL A 97 -23.23 10.70 4.14
N LYS A 98 -23.35 9.63 4.93
CA LYS A 98 -24.65 9.09 5.34
C LYS A 98 -25.46 10.06 6.19
N SER A 99 -24.83 10.73 7.15
CA SER A 99 -25.50 11.72 8.00
C SER A 99 -26.03 12.90 7.19
N ARG A 100 -25.29 13.33 6.14
CA ARG A 100 -25.71 14.42 5.25
C ARG A 100 -26.92 14.09 4.38
N HIS A 101 -27.18 12.82 4.08
CA HIS A 101 -28.33 12.39 3.27
C HIS A 101 -29.55 11.99 4.10
N SER A 102 -29.42 11.98 5.44
CA SER A 102 -30.49 11.61 6.37
C SER A 102 -31.17 12.83 7.02
N GLY A 103 -30.91 14.03 6.51
CA GLY A 103 -31.47 15.32 6.94
C GLY A 103 -32.31 15.97 5.86
#